data_AF-A0A849Q588-F1
#
_entry.id   AF-A0A849Q588-F1
#
_cell.length_a   1.000
_cell.length_b   1.000
_cell.length_c   1.000
_cell.angle_alpha   90.00
_cell.angle_beta   90.00
_cell.angle_gamma   90.00
#
_symmetry.space_group_name_H-M   'P 1'
#
loop_
_entity.id
_entity.type
_entity.pdbx_description
1 polymer ?
#
loop_
_entity_poly.entity_id
_entity_poly.type
_entity_poly.pdbx_seq_one_letter_code
_entity_poly.pdbx_strand_id
1 'polypeptide(L)'
;IVADELCSGTRWLYDPIGIDEWIWDDMFQAMAERYLQPSVCPCFTPNDPRIGRIKQMIEDFRVEGVVYHVLRGCHIYNVESTRVKQSAEDMGVPMLIIETEYSQEDTEQLRTRVEAFLMLVRARRKKAAKAKRRAFKTIDATEGGDGA
;
A
#
# COMPACT_ATOMS: atom_id res chain seq x y z
N ILE A 1 -7.40 -5.97 -7.27
CA ILE A 1 -6.92 -5.04 -6.22
C ILE A 1 -7.28 -5.70 -4.90
N VAL A 2 -6.33 -5.83 -3.96
CA VAL A 2 -6.55 -6.56 -2.69
C VAL A 2 -6.87 -5.63 -1.51
N ALA A 3 -6.34 -4.40 -1.56
CA ALA A 3 -6.62 -3.33 -0.62
C ALA A 3 -6.39 -1.99 -1.34
N ASP A 4 -7.01 -0.92 -0.85
CA ASP A 4 -6.78 0.46 -1.31
C ASP A 4 -6.53 1.39 -0.12
N GLU A 5 -5.87 2.52 -0.35
CA GLU A 5 -5.63 3.56 0.66
C GLU A 5 -6.12 4.90 0.10
N LEU A 6 -7.35 4.92 -0.44
CA LEU A 6 -7.92 6.08 -1.12
C LEU A 6 -8.86 6.85 -0.17
N CYS A 7 -8.87 8.18 -0.30
CA CYS A 7 -9.82 9.04 0.42
C CYS A 7 -11.28 8.67 0.15
N SER A 8 -11.58 8.24 -1.07
CA SER A 8 -12.93 7.85 -1.52
C SER A 8 -13.26 6.37 -1.28
N GLY A 9 -12.33 5.63 -0.68
CA GLY A 9 -12.47 4.18 -0.47
C GLY A 9 -12.19 3.81 0.97
N THR A 10 -11.21 2.94 1.13
CA THR A 10 -10.89 2.28 2.38
C THR A 10 -10.57 3.27 3.53
N ARG A 11 -9.96 4.43 3.25
CA ARG A 11 -9.64 5.40 4.31
C ARG A 11 -10.89 5.88 5.04
N TRP A 12 -12.00 6.06 4.34
CA TRP A 12 -13.25 6.51 4.95
C TRP A 12 -13.92 5.43 5.80
N LEU A 13 -13.59 4.15 5.63
CA LEU A 13 -14.35 3.04 6.22
C LEU A 13 -13.70 2.41 7.45
N TYR A 14 -12.42 2.67 7.71
CA TYR A 14 -11.67 1.91 8.73
C TYR A 14 -11.88 2.39 10.17
N ASP A 15 -12.34 3.63 10.37
CA ASP A 15 -12.47 4.19 11.70
C ASP A 15 -13.95 4.27 12.12
N PRO A 16 -14.35 3.69 13.25
CA PRO A 16 -15.67 3.90 13.83
C PRO A 16 -15.71 5.21 14.63
N ILE A 17 -16.91 5.74 14.86
CA ILE A 17 -17.09 6.86 15.80
C ILE A 17 -17.02 6.27 17.21
N GLY A 18 -16.00 6.65 17.99
CA GLY A 18 -15.88 6.28 19.40
C GLY A 18 -16.65 7.29 20.25
N ILE A 19 -17.81 6.89 20.78
CA ILE A 19 -18.61 7.71 21.70
C ILE A 19 -18.44 7.12 23.10
N ASP A 20 -17.97 7.93 24.04
CA ASP A 20 -17.85 7.52 25.45
C ASP A 20 -19.23 7.55 26.13
N GLU A 21 -19.89 8.72 26.16
CA GLU A 21 -21.26 8.88 26.66
C GLU A 21 -22.21 9.53 25.63
N TRP A 22 -23.51 9.23 25.74
CA TRP A 22 -24.56 9.77 24.84
C TRP A 22 -25.00 11.19 25.25
N ILE A 23 -24.04 12.07 25.48
CA ILE A 23 -24.24 13.48 25.80
C ILE A 23 -23.79 14.32 24.60
N TRP A 24 -24.42 15.47 24.38
CA TRP A 24 -24.13 16.33 23.23
C TRP A 24 -22.64 16.63 23.05
N ASP A 25 -21.93 16.99 24.12
CA ASP A 25 -20.51 17.35 24.06
C ASP A 25 -19.64 16.18 23.55
N ASP A 26 -19.82 14.99 24.11
CA ASP A 26 -19.10 13.78 23.71
C ASP A 26 -19.45 13.36 22.28
N MET A 27 -20.72 13.49 21.88
CA MET A 27 -21.13 13.21 20.50
C MET A 27 -20.51 14.19 19.50
N PHE A 28 -20.41 15.49 19.83
CA PHE A 28 -19.74 16.48 18.99
C PHE A 28 -18.23 16.24 18.92
N GLN A 29 -17.61 15.90 20.05
CA GLN A 29 -16.19 15.57 20.12
C GLN A 29 -15.88 14.32 19.28
N ALA A 30 -16.66 13.25 19.43
CA ALA A 30 -16.49 12.01 18.67
C ALA A 30 -16.63 12.24 17.15
N MET A 31 -17.55 13.12 16.74
CA MET A 31 -17.63 13.53 15.33
C MET A 31 -16.35 14.25 14.88
N ALA A 32 -15.87 15.24 15.65
CA ALA A 32 -14.65 15.98 15.30
C ALA A 32 -13.43 15.07 15.22
N GLU A 33 -13.27 14.16 16.17
CA GLU A 33 -12.22 13.16 16.21
C GLU A 33 -12.26 12.26 14.99
N ARG A 34 -13.46 11.78 14.61
CA ARG A 34 -13.64 10.93 13.43
C ARG A 34 -13.17 11.58 12.11
N TYR A 35 -13.26 12.89 11.98
CA TYR A 35 -12.80 13.62 10.80
C TYR A 35 -11.29 13.89 10.81
N LEU A 36 -10.70 14.09 12.00
CA LEU A 36 -9.33 14.56 12.14
C LEU A 36 -8.33 13.45 12.48
N GLN A 37 -8.65 12.61 13.46
CA GLN A 37 -7.73 11.58 14.00
C GLN A 37 -7.33 10.53 12.95
N PRO A 38 -8.25 9.95 12.15
CA PRO A 38 -7.90 8.89 11.20
C PRO A 38 -7.32 9.44 9.89
N SER A 39 -7.34 10.76 9.71
CA SER A 39 -6.99 11.37 8.43
C SER A 39 -5.48 11.37 8.23
N VAL A 40 -4.98 10.29 7.64
CA VAL A 40 -3.58 10.17 7.18
C VAL A 40 -3.34 10.91 5.85
N CYS A 41 -4.01 12.04 5.63
CA CYS A 41 -3.88 12.81 4.40
C CYS A 41 -2.51 13.54 4.36
N PRO A 42 -1.82 13.63 3.21
CA PRO A 42 -0.56 14.35 3.10
C PRO A 42 -0.69 15.86 3.26
N CYS A 43 -1.93 16.37 3.38
CA CYS A 43 -2.18 17.74 3.80
C CYS A 43 -1.71 18.03 5.23
N PHE A 44 -1.66 17.00 6.09
CA PHE A 44 -1.26 17.15 7.49
C PHE A 44 0.24 16.89 7.63
N THR A 45 0.88 17.64 8.53
CA THR A 45 2.27 17.44 8.91
C THR A 45 2.38 17.38 10.43
N PRO A 46 3.16 16.45 11.00
CA PRO A 46 3.92 15.38 10.34
C PRO A 46 3.04 14.25 9.79
N ASN A 47 3.43 13.65 8.65
CA ASN A 47 2.65 12.60 7.96
C ASN A 47 3.26 11.17 8.06
N ASP A 48 4.01 10.90 9.12
CA ASP A 48 4.62 9.58 9.33
C ASP A 48 3.59 8.44 9.54
N PRO A 49 2.42 8.66 10.17
CA PRO A 49 1.41 7.62 10.33
C PRO A 49 0.93 7.02 9.01
N ARG A 50 0.89 7.82 7.92
CA ARG A 50 0.54 7.34 6.59
C ARG A 50 1.49 6.26 6.09
N ILE A 51 2.79 6.50 6.21
CA ILE A 51 3.80 5.53 5.79
C ILE A 51 3.65 4.25 6.61
N GLY A 52 3.49 4.37 7.93
CA GLY A 52 3.21 3.23 8.81
C GLY A 52 1.98 2.44 8.37
N ARG A 53 0.89 3.13 8.05
CA ARG A 53 -0.35 2.50 7.58
C ARG A 53 -0.14 1.74 6.27
N ILE A 54 0.57 2.30 5.30
CA ILE A 54 0.86 1.63 4.02
C ILE A 54 1.71 0.38 4.25
N LYS A 55 2.73 0.45 5.12
CA LYS A 55 3.54 -0.72 5.49
C LYS A 55 2.68 -1.82 6.11
N GLN A 56 1.83 -1.46 7.06
CA GLN A 56 0.91 -2.39 7.70
C GLN A 56 -0.02 -3.06 6.67
N MET A 57 -0.60 -2.29 5.73
CA MET A 57 -1.45 -2.84 4.66
C MET A 57 -0.68 -3.79 3.72
N ILE A 58 0.59 -3.49 3.43
CA ILE A 58 1.43 -4.36 2.62
C ILE A 58 1.60 -5.73 3.29
N GLU A 59 1.82 -5.75 4.61
CA GLU A 59 1.98 -6.97 5.39
C GLU A 59 0.65 -7.73 5.54
N ASP A 60 -0.40 -7.06 6.03
CA ASP A 60 -1.71 -7.65 6.32
C ASP A 60 -2.32 -8.34 5.10
N PHE A 61 -2.24 -7.67 3.93
CA PHE A 61 -2.83 -8.15 2.68
C PHE A 61 -1.83 -8.88 1.77
N ARG A 62 -0.58 -9.08 2.22
CA ARG A 62 0.50 -9.73 1.46
C ARG A 62 0.65 -9.14 0.04
N VAL A 63 0.73 -7.81 -0.03
CA VAL A 63 0.72 -7.06 -1.29
C VAL A 63 1.97 -7.36 -2.11
N GLU A 64 1.80 -7.76 -3.37
CA GLU A 64 2.92 -8.07 -4.28
C GLU A 64 3.42 -6.86 -5.10
N GLY A 65 2.67 -5.76 -5.08
CA GLY A 65 3.01 -4.52 -5.77
C GLY A 65 2.02 -3.40 -5.44
N VAL A 66 2.51 -2.16 -5.37
CA VAL A 66 1.73 -0.97 -5.03
C VAL A 66 1.52 -0.11 -6.28
N VAL A 67 0.29 0.33 -6.53
CA VAL A 67 -0.01 1.36 -7.53
C VAL A 67 -0.37 2.62 -6.78
N TYR A 68 0.47 3.64 -6.91
CA TYR A 68 0.28 4.93 -6.27
C TYR A 68 -0.27 5.92 -7.27
N HIS A 69 -1.55 6.25 -7.12
CA HIS A 69 -2.27 7.13 -8.02
C HIS A 69 -2.20 8.58 -7.54
N VAL A 70 -1.79 9.46 -8.44
CA VAL A 70 -1.71 10.90 -8.23
C VAL A 70 -2.59 11.57 -9.28
N LEU A 71 -3.49 12.44 -8.83
CA LEU A 71 -4.21 13.32 -9.76
C LEU A 71 -3.27 14.45 -10.18
N ARG A 72 -3.24 14.78 -11.48
CA ARG A 72 -2.50 15.95 -11.98
C ARG A 72 -2.92 17.19 -11.18
N GLY A 73 -1.95 17.96 -10.71
CA GLY A 73 -2.17 19.13 -9.83
C GLY A 73 -2.20 18.81 -8.33
N CYS A 74 -2.20 17.54 -7.93
CA CYS A 74 -2.13 17.15 -6.52
C CYS A 74 -0.67 17.10 -6.02
N HIS A 75 -0.08 18.28 -5.79
CA HIS A 75 1.33 18.42 -5.42
C HIS A 75 1.72 17.69 -4.13
N ILE A 76 0.84 17.70 -3.12
CA ILE A 76 1.11 17.06 -1.82
C ILE A 76 1.29 15.54 -1.95
N TYR A 77 0.48 14.86 -2.78
CA TYR A 77 0.62 13.42 -3.02
C TYR A 77 1.84 13.12 -3.87
N ASN A 78 2.18 14.01 -4.82
CA ASN A 78 3.36 13.87 -5.66
C ASN A 78 4.65 13.97 -4.83
N VAL A 79 4.79 15.00 -3.99
CA VAL A 79 5.95 15.16 -3.10
C VAL A 79 6.10 13.98 -2.14
N GLU A 80 5.00 13.51 -1.57
CA GLU A 80 5.00 12.37 -0.65
C GLU A 80 5.36 11.04 -1.34
N SER A 81 5.03 10.88 -2.63
CA SER A 81 5.21 9.62 -3.37
C SER A 81 6.64 9.07 -3.29
N THR A 82 7.64 9.94 -3.20
CA THR A 82 9.06 9.56 -3.03
C THR A 82 9.30 8.81 -1.71
N ARG A 83 8.72 9.30 -0.61
CA ARG A 83 8.87 8.68 0.72
C ARG A 83 8.14 7.33 0.78
N VAL A 84 6.94 7.28 0.19
CA VAL A 84 6.14 6.04 0.11
C VAL A 84 6.84 5.00 -0.76
N LYS A 85 7.42 5.43 -1.89
CA LYS A 85 8.20 4.56 -2.77
C LYS A 85 9.39 3.95 -2.05
N GLN A 86 10.19 4.77 -1.37
CA GLN A 86 11.34 4.27 -0.60
C GLN A 86 10.89 3.25 0.44
N SER A 87 9.84 3.57 1.20
CA SER A 87 9.26 2.68 2.20
C SER A 87 8.80 1.33 1.62
N ALA A 88 8.15 1.33 0.45
CA ALA A 88 7.71 0.10 -0.20
C ALA A 88 8.90 -0.72 -0.73
N GLU A 89 9.91 -0.05 -1.29
CA GLU A 89 11.13 -0.69 -1.77
C GLU A 89 11.94 -1.32 -0.63
N ASP A 90 12.00 -0.67 0.54
CA ASP A 90 12.61 -1.22 1.76
C ASP A 90 11.94 -2.52 2.22
N MET A 91 10.63 -2.66 1.98
CA MET A 91 9.87 -3.91 2.22
C MET A 91 9.99 -4.92 1.07
N GLY A 92 10.73 -4.60 0.02
CA GLY A 92 10.88 -5.45 -1.15
C GLY A 92 9.63 -5.50 -2.04
N VAL A 93 8.76 -4.49 -1.98
CA VAL A 93 7.54 -4.40 -2.80
C VAL A 93 7.72 -3.35 -3.89
N PRO A 94 7.58 -3.69 -5.18
CA PRO A 94 7.71 -2.72 -6.25
C PRO A 94 6.51 -1.77 -6.26
N MET A 95 6.76 -0.50 -6.56
CA MET A 95 5.72 0.54 -6.63
C MET A 95 5.71 1.21 -8.01
N LEU A 96 4.52 1.39 -8.57
CA LEU A 96 4.27 2.16 -9.79
C LEU A 96 3.55 3.47 -9.43
N ILE A 97 4.16 4.61 -9.73
CA ILE A 97 3.52 5.92 -9.60
C ILE A 97 2.80 6.23 -10.91
N ILE A 98 1.49 6.42 -10.84
CA ILE A 98 0.63 6.79 -11.97
C ILE A 98 0.11 8.20 -11.72
N GLU A 99 0.34 9.09 -12.68
CA GLU A 99 -0.24 10.42 -12.68
C GLU A 99 -1.30 10.49 -13.78
N THR A 100 -2.54 10.86 -13.44
CA THR A 100 -3.64 10.97 -14.43
C THR A 100 -4.46 12.23 -14.21
N GLU A 101 -5.21 12.58 -15.25
CA GLU A 101 -6.31 13.54 -15.19
C GLU A 101 -7.64 12.82 -15.47
N TYR A 102 -8.74 13.55 -15.49
CA TYR A 102 -10.06 13.03 -15.88
C TYR A 102 -10.22 12.83 -17.40
N SER A 103 -9.27 13.31 -18.22
CA SER A 103 -9.27 13.06 -19.66
C SER A 103 -8.87 11.60 -19.95
N GLN A 104 -9.33 11.07 -21.09
CA GLN A 104 -8.99 9.70 -21.52
C GLN A 104 -7.76 9.65 -22.44
N GLU A 105 -7.10 10.78 -22.68
CA GLU A 105 -5.99 10.90 -23.63
C GLU A 105 -4.79 10.00 -23.24
N ASP A 106 -4.56 9.84 -21.93
CA ASP A 106 -3.41 9.09 -21.40
C ASP A 106 -3.66 7.56 -21.33
N THR A 107 -4.84 7.06 -21.71
CA THR A 107 -5.27 5.67 -21.45
C THR A 107 -4.32 4.61 -22.01
N GLU A 108 -3.87 4.76 -23.26
CA GLU A 108 -2.99 3.77 -23.91
C GLU A 108 -1.58 3.77 -23.30
N GLN A 109 -1.10 4.95 -22.90
CA GLN A 109 0.19 5.07 -22.20
C GLN A 109 0.11 4.39 -20.83
N LEU A 110 -0.97 4.64 -20.09
CA LEU A 110 -1.22 4.03 -18.79
C LEU A 110 -1.33 2.51 -18.89
N ARG A 111 -2.04 2.01 -19.90
CA ARG A 111 -2.15 0.58 -20.18
C ARG A 111 -0.78 -0.08 -20.31
N THR A 112 0.09 0.48 -21.14
CA THR A 112 1.45 -0.05 -21.36
C THR A 112 2.27 -0.07 -20.07
N ARG A 113 2.19 0.99 -19.26
CA ARG A 113 2.90 1.08 -17.97
C ARG A 113 2.39 0.06 -16.94
N VAL A 114 1.07 -0.12 -16.85
CA VAL A 114 0.45 -1.10 -15.97
C VAL A 114 0.79 -2.52 -16.41
N GLU A 115 0.75 -2.81 -17.72
CA GLU A 115 1.15 -4.10 -18.27
C GLU A 115 2.61 -4.44 -17.93
N ALA A 116 3.53 -3.48 -18.13
CA ALA A 116 4.94 -3.66 -17.77
C ALA A 116 5.13 -3.91 -16.27
N PHE A 117 4.38 -3.20 -15.42
CA PHE A 117 4.41 -3.38 -13.97
C PHE A 117 3.87 -4.77 -13.55
N LEU A 118 2.78 -5.23 -14.17
CA LEU A 118 2.24 -6.57 -13.93
C LEU A 118 3.25 -7.65 -14.33
N MET A 119 4.00 -7.46 -15.42
CA MET A 119 5.09 -8.37 -15.81
C MET A 119 6.19 -8.40 -14.75
N LEU A 120 6.60 -7.23 -14.23
CA LEU A 120 7.59 -7.13 -13.15
C LEU A 120 7.17 -7.91 -11.90
N VAL A 121 5.93 -7.70 -11.43
CA VAL A 121 5.37 -8.41 -10.26
C VAL A 121 5.34 -9.93 -10.50
N ARG A 122 4.86 -10.37 -11.67
CA ARG A 122 4.83 -11.80 -12.04
C ARG A 122 6.22 -12.43 -12.07
N ALA A 123 7.22 -11.71 -12.58
CA ALA A 123 8.60 -12.17 -12.63
C ALA A 123 9.20 -12.34 -11.22
N ARG A 124 8.93 -11.39 -10.31
CA ARG A 124 9.35 -11.47 -8.90
C ARG A 124 8.73 -12.68 -8.20
N ARG A 125 7.42 -12.89 -8.36
CA ARG A 125 6.71 -14.06 -7.81
C ARG A 125 7.32 -15.39 -8.28
N LYS A 126 7.61 -15.52 -9.58
CA LYS A 126 8.28 -16.73 -10.13
C LYS A 126 9.67 -16.94 -9.52
N LYS A 127 10.47 -15.87 -9.35
CA LYS A 127 11.79 -15.94 -8.71
C LYS A 127 11.68 -16.40 -7.24
N ALA A 128 10.75 -15.82 -6.48
CA ALA A 128 10.50 -16.22 -5.09
C ALA A 128 10.07 -17.69 -4.96
N ALA A 129 9.15 -18.15 -5.82
CA ALA A 129 8.73 -19.55 -5.84
C ALA A 129 9.89 -20.51 -6.18
N LYS A 130 10.75 -20.15 -7.14
CA LYS A 130 11.93 -20.94 -7.51
C LYS A 130 12.97 -20.98 -6.37
N ALA A 131 13.17 -19.87 -5.67
CA ALA A 131 14.07 -19.79 -4.51
C ALA A 131 13.56 -20.70 -3.36
N LYS A 132 12.26 -20.64 -3.05
CA LYS A 132 11.64 -21.48 -2.01
C LYS A 132 11.78 -22.97 -2.32
N ARG A 133 11.54 -23.37 -3.59
CA ARG A 133 11.71 -24.76 -4.04
C ARG A 133 13.16 -25.24 -3.97
N ARG A 134 14.14 -24.36 -4.24
CA ARG A 134 15.56 -24.68 -4.08
C ARG A 134 15.94 -24.87 -2.61
N ALA A 135 15.51 -23.96 -1.73
CA ALA A 135 15.78 -24.06 -0.30
C ALA A 135 15.20 -25.35 0.31
N PHE A 136 13.96 -25.72 -0.05
CA PHE A 136 13.34 -26.96 0.40
C PHE A 136 14.15 -28.21 -0.01
N LYS A 137 14.63 -28.26 -1.26
CA LYS A 137 15.46 -29.38 -1.74
C LYS A 137 16.82 -29.48 -1.04
N THR A 138 17.37 -28.37 -0.56
CA THR A 138 18.64 -28.38 0.18
C THR A 138 18.46 -28.93 1.60
N ILE A 139 17.32 -28.67 2.24
CA ILE A 139 17.00 -29.19 3.58
C ILE A 139 16.81 -30.72 3.53
N ASP A 140 16.06 -31.23 2.56
CA ASP A 140 15.90 -32.69 2.34
C ASP A 140 17.25 -33.40 2.09
N ALA A 141 18.23 -32.70 1.48
CA ALA A 141 19.54 -33.26 1.19
C ALA A 141 20.47 -33.30 2.41
N THR A 142 20.22 -32.47 3.44
CA THR A 142 21.00 -32.44 4.68
C THR A 142 20.47 -33.37 5.76
N GLU A 143 19.17 -33.71 5.74
CA GLU A 143 18.56 -34.62 6.72
C GLU A 143 18.65 -36.11 6.32
N GLY A 144 19.04 -36.42 5.07
CA GLY A 144 19.24 -37.79 4.58
C GLY A 144 20.65 -38.38 4.79
N GLY A 145 21.49 -37.75 5.62
CA GLY A 145 22.92 -38.05 5.73
C GLY A 145 23.38 -38.83 6.99
N ASP A 146 22.55 -38.99 8.01
CA ASP A 146 22.93 -39.72 9.24
C ASP A 146 22.32 -41.12 9.23
N GLY A 147 22.99 -42.03 8.54
CA GLY A 147 22.57 -43.43 8.42
C GLY A 147 23.59 -44.30 7.68
N ALA A 148 24.85 -44.26 8.13
CA ALA A 148 25.88 -45.23 7.78
C ALA A 148 26.66 -45.63 9.04
#